data_AF-A0A2V2BW05-F1
#
_entry.id   AF-A0A2V2BW05-F1
#
_cell.length_a   1.000
_cell.length_b   1.000
_cell.length_c   1.000
_cell.angle_alpha   90.00
_cell.angle_beta   90.00
_cell.angle_gamma   90.00
#
_symmetry.space_group_name_H-M   'P 1'
#
loop_
_entity.id
_entity.type
_entity.pdbx_description
1 polymer ?
#
loop_
_entity_poly.entity_id
_entity_poly.type
_entity_poly.pdbx_seq_one_letter_code
_entity_poly.pdbx_strand_id
1 'polypeptide(L)'
;MKNTESKTQLTVVETSLQQSFKGISPAELCAAFADTEYKRADWLVSAVMFGLKCIAAKPQIKHGDFMGFIAKSIKDKDGKSLATARRYMGFAIKVGMQIAVPDATNEIGARVISYFKSKKIKFGKLDGVLSTEEAIYEILKYSLDGYSLRSLTKALQGIETRLALEDNLQKKLGGELPKRSIQSADPAQSDFFDLLDRDIFSIDEKIKSRELARLPKDKVLAYADALIERGERLRAAVEKASEE
;
A
#
# COMPACT_ATOMS: atom_id res chain seq x y z
N MET A 1 41.59 49.07 11.73
CA MET A 1 40.23 48.92 12.29
C MET A 1 40.04 47.45 12.62
N LYS A 2 39.76 47.09 13.88
CA LYS A 2 39.55 45.69 14.30
C LYS A 2 38.12 45.28 13.97
N ASN A 3 37.95 44.21 13.22
CA ASN A 3 36.67 43.54 12.99
C ASN A 3 36.04 43.23 14.35
N THR A 4 34.93 43.90 14.63
CA THR A 4 34.05 43.55 15.75
C THR A 4 33.28 42.32 15.29
N GLU A 5 33.81 41.14 15.59
CA GLU A 5 33.06 39.90 15.46
C GLU A 5 31.77 40.05 16.26
N SER A 6 30.63 40.09 15.56
CA SER A 6 29.33 40.10 16.21
C SER A 6 29.19 38.78 16.96
N LYS A 7 29.43 38.79 18.27
CA LYS A 7 29.05 37.66 19.13
C LYS A 7 27.54 37.52 19.04
N THR A 8 27.08 36.53 18.29
CA THR A 8 25.67 36.16 18.21
C THR A 8 25.19 35.92 19.65
N GLN A 9 24.33 36.81 20.16
CA GLN A 9 23.76 36.64 21.50
C GLN A 9 22.83 35.43 21.45
N LEU A 10 23.13 34.42 22.26
CA LEU A 10 22.26 33.26 22.43
C LEU A 10 20.97 33.71 23.15
N THR A 11 19.86 33.15 22.72
CA THR A 11 18.57 33.29 23.40
C THR A 11 18.61 32.63 24.79
N VAL A 12 17.62 32.94 25.63
CA VAL A 12 17.47 32.33 26.96
C VAL A 12 17.34 30.80 26.86
N VAL A 13 16.65 30.31 25.82
CA VAL A 13 16.47 28.89 25.55
C VAL A 13 17.79 28.23 25.17
N GLU A 14 18.52 28.81 24.21
CA GLU A 14 19.82 28.27 23.77
C GLU A 14 20.84 28.26 24.92
N THR A 15 20.85 29.30 25.75
CA THR A 15 21.71 29.38 26.94
C THR A 15 21.40 28.24 27.92
N SER A 16 20.11 27.98 28.16
CA SER A 16 19.66 26.92 29.07
C SER A 16 19.99 25.52 28.52
N LEU A 17 19.81 25.31 27.20
CA LEU A 17 20.17 24.07 26.53
C LEU A 17 21.69 23.84 26.56
N GLN A 18 22.49 24.87 26.30
CA GLN A 18 23.94 24.77 26.34
C GLN A 18 24.46 24.45 27.75
N GLN A 19 23.81 24.97 28.80
CA GLN A 19 24.11 24.60 30.18
C GLN A 19 23.74 23.14 30.48
N SER A 20 22.56 22.71 30.04
CA SER A 20 22.04 21.36 30.30
C SER A 20 22.81 20.26 29.55
N PHE A 21 23.31 20.58 28.35
CA PHE A 21 24.02 19.67 27.46
C PHE A 21 25.52 20.02 27.33
N LYS A 22 26.08 20.65 28.36
CA LYS A 22 27.47 21.10 28.34
C LYS A 22 28.42 19.91 28.25
N GLY A 23 29.31 19.93 27.25
CA GLY A 23 30.35 18.91 27.10
C GLY A 23 29.90 17.63 26.39
N ILE A 24 28.77 17.65 25.69
CA ILE A 24 28.37 16.54 24.80
C ILE A 24 29.49 16.21 23.84
N SER A 25 29.87 14.94 23.82
CA SER A 25 30.85 14.39 22.89
C SER A 25 30.21 13.99 21.55
N PRO A 26 31.02 13.91 20.46
CA PRO A 26 30.54 13.33 19.20
C PRO A 26 30.00 11.91 19.33
N ALA A 27 30.56 11.12 20.26
CA ALA A 27 30.12 9.75 20.52
C ALA A 27 28.70 9.70 21.13
N GLU A 28 28.39 10.60 22.07
CA GLU A 28 27.05 10.70 22.66
C GLU A 28 26.02 11.15 21.63
N LEU A 29 26.36 12.10 20.74
CA LEU A 29 25.47 12.48 19.64
C LEU A 29 25.21 11.31 18.68
N CYS A 30 26.26 10.53 18.35
CA CYS A 30 26.12 9.34 17.53
C CYS A 30 25.21 8.30 18.17
N ALA A 31 25.38 8.04 19.48
CA ALA A 31 24.54 7.13 20.23
C ALA A 31 23.08 7.59 20.30
N ALA A 32 22.83 8.89 20.53
CA ALA A 32 21.48 9.46 20.56
C ALA A 32 20.79 9.38 19.18
N PHE A 33 21.54 9.59 18.10
CA PHE A 33 21.05 9.40 16.74
C PHE A 33 20.68 7.93 16.48
N ALA A 34 21.57 6.99 16.84
CA ALA A 34 21.32 5.57 16.67
C ALA A 34 20.09 5.08 17.46
N ASP A 35 19.91 5.55 18.71
CA ASP A 35 18.72 5.26 19.52
C ASP A 35 17.44 5.81 18.89
N THR A 36 17.49 7.01 18.31
CA THR A 36 16.35 7.61 17.59
C THR A 36 15.97 6.79 16.37
N GLU A 37 16.96 6.35 15.58
CA GLU A 37 16.74 5.52 14.41
C GLU A 37 16.18 4.14 14.77
N TYR A 38 16.67 3.53 15.86
CA TYR A 38 16.15 2.28 16.38
C TYR A 38 14.67 2.39 16.79
N LYS A 39 14.32 3.40 17.60
CA LYS A 39 12.93 3.64 18.01
C LYS A 39 12.01 3.90 16.83
N ARG A 40 12.51 4.59 15.80
CA ARG A 40 11.79 4.85 14.56
C ARG A 40 11.51 3.55 13.79
N ALA A 41 12.48 2.65 13.71
CA ALA A 41 12.30 1.34 13.11
C ALA A 41 11.23 0.52 13.85
N ASP A 42 11.26 0.46 15.19
CA ASP A 42 10.26 -0.25 15.98
C ASP A 42 8.85 0.34 15.80
N TRP A 43 8.73 1.66 15.74
CA TRP A 43 7.46 2.33 15.41
C TRP A 43 6.98 1.96 14.00
N LEU A 44 7.86 1.92 13.01
CA LEU A 44 7.53 1.55 11.63
C LEU A 44 7.02 0.11 11.54
N VAL A 45 7.71 -0.82 12.19
CA VAL A 45 7.28 -2.22 12.26
C VAL A 45 5.90 -2.32 12.88
N SER A 46 5.68 -1.63 14.00
CA SER A 46 4.38 -1.60 14.69
C SER A 46 3.25 -1.04 13.81
N ALA A 47 3.54 0.01 13.03
CA ALA A 47 2.59 0.60 12.08
C ALA A 47 2.23 -0.38 10.94
N VAL A 48 3.22 -1.08 10.38
CA VAL A 48 2.99 -2.10 9.34
C VAL A 48 2.21 -3.29 9.91
N MET A 49 2.53 -3.75 11.11
CA MET A 49 1.79 -4.81 11.80
C MET A 49 0.32 -4.44 11.98
N PHE A 50 0.03 -3.22 12.43
CA PHE A 50 -1.35 -2.72 12.49
C PHE A 50 -2.03 -2.77 11.12
N GLY A 51 -1.37 -2.27 10.07
CA GLY A 51 -1.92 -2.29 8.71
C GLY A 51 -2.20 -3.70 8.19
N LEU A 52 -1.30 -4.66 8.43
CA LEU A 52 -1.50 -6.07 8.08
C LEU A 52 -2.69 -6.68 8.81
N LYS A 53 -2.86 -6.39 10.11
CA LYS A 53 -4.03 -6.81 10.89
C LYS A 53 -5.33 -6.24 10.33
N CYS A 54 -5.34 -4.97 9.91
CA CYS A 54 -6.49 -4.37 9.24
C CYS A 54 -6.81 -5.07 7.91
N ILE A 55 -5.79 -5.36 7.09
CA ILE A 55 -5.97 -6.05 5.80
C ILE A 55 -6.51 -7.47 6.02
N ALA A 56 -5.98 -8.21 7.00
CA ALA A 56 -6.42 -9.56 7.34
C ALA A 56 -7.86 -9.61 7.89
N ALA A 57 -8.30 -8.54 8.56
CA ALA A 57 -9.68 -8.41 9.03
C ALA A 57 -10.67 -8.10 7.89
N LYS A 58 -10.21 -7.46 6.80
CA LYS A 58 -11.07 -6.97 5.70
C LYS A 58 -12.05 -8.02 5.14
N PRO A 59 -11.66 -9.29 4.88
CA PRO A 59 -12.58 -10.31 4.37
C PRO A 59 -13.67 -10.76 5.36
N GLN A 60 -13.48 -10.49 6.64
CA GLN A 60 -14.40 -10.88 7.72
C GLN A 60 -15.49 -9.83 7.95
N ILE A 61 -15.31 -8.63 7.39
CA ILE A 61 -16.23 -7.51 7.54
C ILE A 61 -17.11 -7.40 6.29
N LYS A 62 -18.39 -7.09 6.51
CA LYS A 62 -19.35 -6.90 5.43
C LYS A 62 -18.85 -5.84 4.43
N HIS A 63 -19.11 -6.09 3.14
CA HIS A 63 -18.74 -5.19 2.07
C HIS A 63 -19.30 -3.77 2.32
N GLY A 64 -18.45 -2.75 2.18
CA GLY A 64 -18.79 -1.35 2.43
C GLY A 64 -18.63 -0.88 3.89
N ASP A 65 -18.59 -1.78 4.88
CA ASP A 65 -18.55 -1.43 6.31
C ASP A 65 -17.14 -1.38 6.90
N PHE A 66 -16.13 -1.83 6.15
CA PHE A 66 -14.76 -1.98 6.63
C PHE A 66 -14.18 -0.69 7.25
N MET A 67 -14.30 0.45 6.57
CA MET A 67 -13.77 1.71 7.09
C MET A 67 -14.52 2.22 8.32
N GLY A 68 -15.82 1.94 8.43
CA GLY A 68 -16.61 2.22 9.62
C GLY A 68 -16.18 1.35 10.81
N PHE A 69 -15.88 0.07 10.55
CA PHE A 69 -15.30 -0.84 11.54
C PHE A 69 -13.95 -0.34 12.06
N ILE A 70 -13.05 0.11 11.16
CA ILE A 70 -11.75 0.67 11.57
C ILE A 70 -11.93 1.94 12.40
N ALA A 71 -12.74 2.89 11.94
CA ALA A 71 -12.99 4.14 12.65
C ALA A 71 -13.52 3.91 14.07
N LYS A 72 -14.46 2.97 14.23
CA LYS A 72 -14.99 2.57 15.55
C LYS A 72 -13.92 1.91 16.42
N SER A 73 -13.10 1.02 15.85
CA SER A 73 -12.08 0.26 16.58
C SER A 73 -10.98 1.15 17.14
N ILE A 74 -10.56 2.18 16.38
CA ILE A 74 -9.53 3.14 16.82
C ILE A 74 -10.10 4.35 17.57
N LYS A 75 -11.43 4.37 17.82
CA LYS A 75 -12.14 5.47 18.48
C LYS A 75 -11.89 6.82 17.81
N ASP A 76 -11.88 6.85 16.47
CA ASP A 76 -11.66 8.07 15.70
C ASP A 76 -12.80 9.07 15.93
N LYS A 77 -12.45 10.31 16.30
CA LYS A 77 -13.41 11.39 16.56
C LYS A 77 -13.35 12.51 15.53
N ASP A 78 -12.18 12.76 14.95
CA ASP A 78 -11.89 13.93 14.11
C ASP A 78 -11.36 13.56 12.71
N GLY A 79 -11.38 12.28 12.31
CA GLY A 79 -10.92 11.83 11.00
C GLY A 79 -9.41 11.65 10.88
N LYS A 80 -8.61 12.18 11.82
CA LYS A 80 -7.14 12.17 11.73
C LYS A 80 -6.55 10.81 12.04
N SER A 81 -7.13 10.11 13.02
CA SER A 81 -6.68 8.76 13.38
C SER A 81 -7.02 7.79 12.25
N LEU A 82 -8.17 7.98 11.61
CA LEU A 82 -8.56 7.20 10.43
C LEU A 82 -7.66 7.47 9.21
N ALA A 83 -7.30 8.73 8.96
CA ALA A 83 -6.34 9.07 7.91
C ALA A 83 -4.97 8.41 8.17
N THR A 84 -4.53 8.39 9.43
CA THR A 84 -3.27 7.74 9.83
C THR A 84 -3.35 6.22 9.66
N ALA A 85 -4.46 5.61 10.10
CA ALA A 85 -4.72 4.19 9.90
C ALA A 85 -4.71 3.80 8.42
N ARG A 86 -5.26 4.64 7.53
CA ARG A 86 -5.18 4.46 6.08
C ARG A 86 -3.72 4.46 5.60
N ARG A 87 -2.90 5.42 6.02
CA ARG A 87 -1.47 5.43 5.66
C ARG A 87 -0.77 4.13 6.08
N TYR A 88 -1.05 3.64 7.28
CA TYR A 88 -0.51 2.38 7.78
C TYR A 88 -0.97 1.17 6.97
N MET A 89 -2.27 1.10 6.62
CA MET A 89 -2.80 0.05 5.75
C MET A 89 -2.11 0.05 4.38
N GLY A 90 -2.01 1.20 3.72
CA GLY A 90 -1.38 1.24 2.40
C GLY A 90 0.13 0.97 2.45
N PHE A 91 0.79 1.34 3.54
CA PHE A 91 2.21 1.02 3.71
C PHE A 91 2.38 -0.48 3.91
N ALA A 92 1.51 -1.09 4.72
CA ALA A 92 1.45 -2.54 4.88
C ALA A 92 1.16 -3.29 3.58
N ILE A 93 0.29 -2.78 2.69
CA ILE A 93 0.09 -3.35 1.35
C ILE A 93 1.39 -3.31 0.55
N LYS A 94 2.08 -2.16 0.51
CA LYS A 94 3.36 -2.04 -0.23
C LYS A 94 4.41 -3.01 0.31
N VAL A 95 4.57 -3.09 1.63
CA VAL A 95 5.52 -4.03 2.26
C VAL A 95 5.11 -5.48 2.01
N GLY A 96 3.84 -5.83 2.20
CA GLY A 96 3.31 -7.17 1.95
C GLY A 96 3.50 -7.62 0.50
N MET A 97 3.32 -6.73 -0.47
CA MET A 97 3.62 -6.99 -1.88
C MET A 97 5.10 -7.32 -2.08
N GLN A 98 6.01 -6.59 -1.44
CA GLN A 98 7.45 -6.87 -1.52
C GLN A 98 7.84 -8.16 -0.78
N ILE A 99 7.10 -8.58 0.24
CA ILE A 99 7.29 -9.90 0.87
C ILE A 99 6.83 -11.02 -0.07
N ALA A 100 5.70 -10.83 -0.75
CA ALA A 100 5.14 -11.82 -1.68
C ALA A 100 5.94 -11.94 -2.98
N VAL A 101 6.27 -10.79 -3.59
CA VAL A 101 6.99 -10.67 -4.85
C VAL A 101 8.06 -9.58 -4.68
N PRO A 102 9.23 -9.92 -4.15
CA PRO A 102 10.27 -8.93 -3.89
C PRO A 102 10.92 -8.42 -5.17
N ASP A 103 11.10 -7.11 -5.24
CA ASP A 103 11.80 -6.41 -6.31
C ASP A 103 13.16 -5.89 -5.82
N ALA A 104 14.25 -6.30 -6.48
CA ALA A 104 15.61 -5.87 -6.12
C ALA A 104 15.87 -4.38 -6.37
N THR A 105 15.08 -3.73 -7.23
CA THR A 105 15.19 -2.28 -7.49
C THR A 105 14.54 -1.44 -6.38
N ASN A 106 13.69 -2.07 -5.56
CA ASN A 106 13.09 -1.47 -4.38
C ASN A 106 13.92 -1.77 -3.14
N GLU A 107 14.19 -0.76 -2.30
CA GLU A 107 14.96 -0.94 -1.05
C GLU A 107 14.35 -2.01 -0.13
N ILE A 108 13.01 -2.06 -0.01
CA ILE A 108 12.31 -3.07 0.81
C ILE A 108 12.44 -4.45 0.16
N GLY A 109 12.21 -4.57 -1.15
CA GLY A 109 12.30 -5.83 -1.87
C GLY A 109 13.72 -6.42 -1.86
N ALA A 110 14.74 -5.59 -2.02
CA ALA A 110 16.15 -5.99 -1.90
C ALA A 110 16.47 -6.57 -0.50
N ARG A 111 15.94 -5.95 0.56
CA ARG A 111 16.10 -6.45 1.94
C ARG A 111 15.34 -7.74 2.18
N VAL A 112 14.13 -7.88 1.65
CA VAL A 112 13.38 -9.15 1.69
C VAL A 112 14.15 -10.26 0.98
N ILE A 113 14.74 -9.99 -0.20
CA ILE A 113 15.60 -10.96 -0.92
C ILE A 113 16.78 -11.39 -0.05
N SER A 114 17.44 -10.43 0.61
CA SER A 114 18.54 -10.69 1.53
C SER A 114 18.09 -11.57 2.71
N TYR A 115 16.95 -11.26 3.31
CA TYR A 115 16.35 -12.07 4.38
C TYR A 115 16.08 -13.51 3.92
N PHE A 116 15.42 -13.68 2.77
CA PHE A 116 15.07 -14.99 2.22
C PHE A 116 16.32 -15.83 1.94
N LYS A 117 17.36 -15.22 1.38
CA LYS A 117 18.67 -15.86 1.17
C LYS A 117 19.29 -16.30 2.50
N SER A 118 19.31 -15.43 3.52
CA SER A 118 19.90 -15.74 4.83
C SER A 118 19.19 -16.90 5.55
N LYS A 119 17.86 -16.97 5.40
CA LYS A 119 17.00 -18.00 6.03
C LYS A 119 16.77 -19.22 5.14
N LYS A 120 17.36 -19.27 3.93
CA LYS A 120 17.18 -20.32 2.92
C LYS A 120 15.70 -20.55 2.54
N ILE A 121 14.92 -19.48 2.52
CA ILE A 121 13.49 -19.50 2.17
C ILE A 121 13.37 -19.40 0.65
N LYS A 122 12.54 -20.27 0.04
CA LYS A 122 12.24 -20.19 -1.40
C LYS A 122 11.23 -19.07 -1.66
N PHE A 123 11.48 -18.24 -2.67
CA PHE A 123 10.50 -17.23 -3.11
C PHE A 123 9.15 -17.88 -3.44
N GLY A 124 8.06 -17.22 -3.08
CA GLY A 124 6.69 -17.73 -3.22
C GLY A 124 6.25 -18.73 -2.13
N LYS A 125 7.14 -19.20 -1.24
CA LYS A 125 6.75 -20.01 -0.08
C LYS A 125 6.64 -19.15 1.18
N LEU A 126 5.43 -18.64 1.44
CA LEU A 126 5.16 -17.71 2.55
C LEU A 126 4.71 -18.40 3.85
N ASP A 127 4.42 -19.71 3.80
CA ASP A 127 3.85 -20.48 4.92
C ASP A 127 4.72 -20.49 6.19
N GLY A 128 6.01 -20.16 6.10
CA GLY A 128 6.91 -20.00 7.25
C GLY A 128 7.18 -18.55 7.65
N VAL A 129 6.86 -17.60 6.78
CA VAL A 129 7.16 -16.16 6.94
C VAL A 129 5.95 -15.41 7.51
N LEU A 130 4.75 -15.81 7.11
CA LEU A 130 3.49 -15.19 7.51
C LEU A 130 2.64 -16.09 8.43
N SER A 131 3.26 -17.12 9.03
CA SER A 131 2.55 -18.11 9.87
C SER A 131 2.27 -17.65 11.30
N THR A 132 3.13 -16.80 11.86
CA THR A 132 3.06 -16.36 13.26
C THR A 132 3.33 -14.86 13.35
N GLU A 133 2.83 -14.23 14.41
CA GLU A 133 3.05 -12.80 14.63
C GLU A 133 4.54 -12.50 14.81
N GLU A 134 5.27 -13.42 15.45
CA GLU A 134 6.71 -13.36 15.68
C GLU A 134 7.50 -13.44 14.37
N ALA A 135 7.14 -14.37 13.47
CA ALA A 135 7.81 -14.50 12.17
C ALA A 135 7.58 -13.26 11.28
N ILE A 136 6.36 -12.70 11.32
CA ILE A 136 6.03 -11.45 10.62
C ILE A 136 6.85 -10.30 11.21
N TYR A 137 6.90 -10.20 12.54
CA TYR A 137 7.69 -9.17 13.21
C TYR A 137 9.17 -9.28 12.85
N GLU A 138 9.74 -10.49 12.80
CA GLU A 138 11.14 -10.71 12.45
C GLU A 138 11.47 -10.19 11.04
N ILE A 139 10.70 -10.59 10.02
CA ILE A 139 10.96 -10.14 8.65
C ILE A 139 10.75 -8.63 8.50
N LEU A 140 9.76 -8.06 9.18
CA LEU A 140 9.51 -6.62 9.15
C LEU A 140 10.66 -5.87 9.82
N LYS A 141 11.15 -6.33 10.97
CA LYS A 141 12.31 -5.72 11.63
C LYS A 141 13.52 -5.76 10.73
N TYR A 142 13.82 -6.91 10.11
CA TYR A 142 14.94 -7.01 9.17
C TYR A 142 14.79 -6.08 7.95
N SER A 143 13.58 -5.96 7.42
CA SER A 143 13.31 -5.24 6.17
C SER A 143 13.16 -3.73 6.36
N LEU A 144 12.76 -3.29 7.55
CA LEU A 144 12.45 -1.89 7.85
C LEU A 144 13.47 -1.21 8.78
N ASP A 145 14.37 -1.97 9.42
CA ASP A 145 15.41 -1.39 10.25
C ASP A 145 16.39 -0.53 9.42
N GLY A 146 16.69 0.68 9.89
CA GLY A 146 17.49 1.65 9.13
C GLY A 146 16.83 2.18 7.83
N TYR A 147 15.53 1.97 7.63
CA TYR A 147 14.81 2.50 6.47
C TYR A 147 14.68 4.02 6.58
N SER A 148 15.35 4.84 5.75
CA SER A 148 15.45 6.29 6.00
C SER A 148 14.09 7.03 6.02
N LEU A 149 14.01 8.18 6.72
CA LEU A 149 12.80 9.03 6.71
C LEU A 149 12.42 9.49 5.29
N ARG A 150 13.42 9.71 4.43
CA ARG A 150 13.23 10.04 3.02
C ARG A 150 12.60 8.88 2.26
N SER A 151 13.11 7.66 2.46
CA SER A 151 12.56 6.44 1.86
C SER A 151 11.13 6.21 2.32
N LEU A 152 10.85 6.40 3.61
CA LEU A 152 9.50 6.33 4.18
C LEU A 152 8.56 7.35 3.54
N THR A 153 9.00 8.61 3.41
CA THR A 153 8.16 9.66 2.82
C THR A 153 7.78 9.32 1.38
N LYS A 154 8.74 8.84 0.58
CA LYS A 154 8.48 8.33 -0.78
C LYS A 154 7.55 7.10 -0.78
N ALA A 155 7.76 6.17 0.14
CA ALA A 155 6.91 5.00 0.27
C ALA A 155 5.48 5.36 0.69
N LEU A 156 5.28 6.44 1.44
CA LEU A 156 3.96 6.91 1.86
C LEU A 156 3.23 7.77 0.82
N GLN A 157 3.94 8.31 -0.17
CA GLN A 157 3.33 9.07 -1.26
C GLN A 157 2.31 8.22 -2.05
N GLY A 158 1.17 8.85 -2.37
CA GLY A 158 0.10 8.28 -3.18
C GLY A 158 -0.75 7.20 -2.49
N ILE A 159 -0.45 6.84 -1.23
CA ILE A 159 -1.22 5.82 -0.50
C ILE A 159 -2.67 6.27 -0.26
N GLU A 160 -2.85 7.52 0.16
CA GLU A 160 -4.18 8.06 0.47
C GLU A 160 -5.08 8.05 -0.77
N THR A 161 -4.53 8.41 -1.94
CA THR A 161 -5.23 8.40 -3.22
C THR A 161 -5.63 6.99 -3.64
N ARG A 162 -4.71 6.02 -3.53
CA ARG A 162 -4.97 4.62 -3.89
C ARG A 162 -6.05 3.98 -3.00
N LEU A 163 -5.98 4.20 -1.69
CA LEU A 163 -6.98 3.68 -0.76
C LEU A 163 -8.34 4.37 -0.92
N ALA A 164 -8.36 5.68 -1.19
CA ALA A 164 -9.59 6.39 -1.48
C ALA A 164 -10.25 5.89 -2.78
N LEU A 165 -9.46 5.55 -3.80
CA LEU A 165 -9.95 4.94 -5.03
C LEU A 165 -10.53 3.54 -4.79
N GLU A 166 -9.85 2.69 -4.01
CA GLU A 166 -10.36 1.39 -3.60
C GLU A 166 -11.67 1.50 -2.79
N ASP A 167 -11.74 2.41 -1.82
CA ASP A 167 -12.95 2.69 -1.04
C ASP A 167 -14.10 3.17 -1.95
N ASN A 168 -13.80 4.04 -2.92
CA ASN A 168 -14.79 4.55 -3.87
C ASN A 168 -15.26 3.48 -4.85
N LEU A 169 -14.38 2.58 -5.30
CA LEU A 169 -14.74 1.42 -6.12
C LEU A 169 -15.64 0.47 -5.32
N GLN A 170 -15.31 0.21 -4.06
CA GLN A 170 -16.15 -0.63 -3.18
C GLN A 170 -17.53 0.00 -2.91
N LYS A 171 -17.60 1.32 -2.71
CA LYS A 171 -18.89 2.02 -2.59
C LYS A 171 -19.72 1.99 -3.88
N LYS A 172 -19.07 2.08 -5.04
CA LYS A 172 -19.71 1.97 -6.36
C LYS A 172 -20.18 0.55 -6.69
N LEU A 173 -19.54 -0.48 -6.12
CA LEU A 173 -19.97 -1.88 -6.25
C LEU A 173 -21.19 -2.20 -5.36
N GLY A 174 -21.47 -1.39 -4.34
CA GLY A 174 -22.60 -1.54 -3.42
C GLY A 174 -23.79 -0.58 -3.65
N GLY A 175 -23.73 0.32 -4.63
CA GLY A 175 -24.78 1.30 -4.91
C GLY A 175 -24.87 1.63 -6.40
N GLU A 176 -26.08 1.91 -6.89
CA GLU A 176 -26.37 2.22 -8.29
C GLU A 176 -25.32 3.17 -8.92
N LEU A 177 -24.87 2.80 -10.12
CA LEU A 177 -23.83 3.51 -10.88
C LEU A 177 -24.07 5.03 -10.91
N PRO A 178 -23.03 5.86 -10.71
CA PRO A 178 -23.13 7.28 -10.99
C PRO A 178 -23.28 7.45 -12.50
N LYS A 179 -24.37 8.12 -12.92
CA LYS A 179 -24.53 8.61 -14.30
C LYS A 179 -23.32 9.48 -14.64
N ARG A 180 -22.39 8.95 -15.45
CA ARG A 180 -21.25 9.71 -15.97
C ARG A 180 -21.78 10.86 -16.81
N SER A 181 -21.62 12.09 -16.33
CA SER A 181 -21.61 13.26 -17.20
C SER A 181 -20.32 13.22 -18.03
N ILE A 182 -20.51 13.00 -19.32
CA ILE A 182 -19.46 13.09 -20.35
C ILE A 182 -18.92 14.51 -20.33
N GLN A 183 -17.72 14.72 -19.79
CA GLN A 183 -16.81 15.82 -20.19
C GLN A 183 -15.47 15.72 -19.45
N SER A 184 -14.39 16.02 -20.17
CA SER A 184 -12.96 15.98 -19.80
C SER A 184 -12.29 14.59 -19.84
N ALA A 185 -11.99 14.16 -21.06
CA ALA A 185 -10.92 13.22 -21.36
C ALA A 185 -9.66 14.02 -21.74
N ASP A 186 -8.53 13.63 -21.16
CA ASP A 186 -7.19 13.86 -21.72
C ASP A 186 -6.66 12.45 -22.11
N PRO A 187 -6.22 12.18 -23.35
CA PRO A 187 -6.44 10.87 -23.98
C PRO A 187 -5.24 9.89 -23.95
N ALA A 188 -4.27 10.02 -23.05
CA ALA A 188 -2.97 9.37 -23.27
C ALA A 188 -2.53 8.28 -22.26
N GLN A 189 -3.32 7.88 -21.25
CA GLN A 189 -2.88 6.86 -20.28
C GLN A 189 -3.95 5.88 -19.77
N SER A 190 -5.04 5.66 -20.53
CA SER A 190 -6.22 4.96 -20.02
C SER A 190 -6.71 3.79 -20.89
N ASP A 191 -5.83 2.95 -21.44
CA ASP A 191 -6.26 2.01 -22.52
C ASP A 191 -6.07 0.52 -22.27
N PHE A 192 -5.66 0.07 -21.07
CA PHE A 192 -5.63 -1.38 -20.79
C PHE A 192 -6.76 -1.82 -19.86
N PHE A 193 -6.86 -1.20 -18.68
CA PHE A 193 -7.85 -1.57 -17.68
C PHE A 193 -9.24 -1.02 -17.99
N ASP A 194 -9.37 0.17 -18.59
CA ASP A 194 -10.67 0.72 -19.01
C ASP A 194 -11.30 -0.06 -20.19
N LEU A 195 -10.47 -0.70 -21.02
CA LEU A 195 -10.89 -1.58 -22.12
C LEU A 195 -11.33 -2.96 -21.61
N LEU A 196 -10.61 -3.52 -20.62
CA LEU A 196 -11.02 -4.73 -19.90
C LEU A 196 -12.29 -4.50 -19.07
N ASP A 197 -12.41 -3.36 -18.41
CA ASP A 197 -13.55 -3.00 -17.55
C ASP A 197 -14.80 -2.62 -18.35
N ARG A 198 -14.71 -2.14 -19.60
CA ARG A 198 -15.92 -1.91 -20.41
C ARG A 198 -16.62 -3.22 -20.82
N ASP A 199 -15.84 -4.21 -21.24
CA ASP A 199 -16.41 -5.41 -21.85
C ASP A 199 -16.78 -6.46 -20.80
N ILE A 200 -15.98 -6.63 -19.74
CA ILE A 200 -16.24 -7.61 -18.66
C ILE A 200 -17.47 -7.21 -17.83
N PHE A 201 -17.66 -5.91 -17.54
CA PHE A 201 -18.82 -5.45 -16.78
C PHE A 201 -20.12 -5.46 -17.58
N SER A 202 -20.07 -5.31 -18.92
CA SER A 202 -21.28 -5.49 -19.76
C SER A 202 -21.75 -6.95 -19.79
N ILE A 203 -20.82 -7.90 -19.60
CA ILE A 203 -21.12 -9.34 -19.56
C ILE A 203 -21.73 -9.70 -18.22
N ASP A 204 -21.19 -9.20 -17.10
CA ASP A 204 -21.73 -9.47 -15.76
C ASP A 204 -23.09 -8.78 -15.54
N GLU A 205 -23.32 -7.57 -16.10
CA GLU A 205 -24.65 -6.95 -16.17
C GLU A 205 -25.63 -7.76 -17.02
N LYS A 206 -25.22 -8.28 -18.17
CA LYS A 206 -26.09 -9.08 -19.05
C LYS A 206 -26.42 -10.45 -18.45
N ILE A 207 -25.49 -11.09 -17.75
CA ILE A 207 -25.70 -12.37 -17.06
C ILE A 207 -26.62 -12.20 -15.85
N LYS A 208 -26.51 -11.07 -15.12
CA LYS A 208 -27.35 -10.76 -13.96
C LYS A 208 -28.70 -10.14 -14.32
N SER A 209 -28.84 -9.55 -15.51
CA SER A 209 -30.13 -9.07 -15.99
C SER A 209 -31.01 -10.24 -16.43
N ARG A 210 -32.33 -10.14 -16.18
CA ARG A 210 -33.32 -11.15 -16.62
C ARG A 210 -33.45 -11.26 -18.16
N GLU A 211 -32.61 -10.58 -18.93
CA GLU A 211 -32.65 -10.57 -20.39
C GLU A 211 -31.99 -11.81 -21.00
N LEU A 212 -30.89 -12.32 -20.42
CA LEU A 212 -30.23 -13.54 -20.91
C LEU A 212 -31.08 -14.80 -20.68
N ALA A 213 -31.82 -14.84 -19.57
CA ALA A 213 -32.75 -15.93 -19.26
C ALA A 213 -33.97 -15.98 -20.20
N ARG A 214 -34.21 -14.93 -21.00
CA ARG A 214 -35.29 -14.86 -21.99
C ARG A 214 -34.84 -15.21 -23.41
N LEU A 215 -33.55 -15.42 -23.63
CA LEU A 215 -33.01 -15.79 -24.94
C LEU A 215 -33.08 -17.31 -25.14
N PRO A 216 -33.32 -17.78 -26.39
CA PRO A 216 -33.25 -19.20 -26.71
C PRO A 216 -31.86 -19.77 -26.40
N LYS A 217 -31.81 -21.01 -25.90
CA LYS A 217 -30.60 -21.72 -25.44
C LYS A 217 -29.46 -21.65 -26.47
N ASP A 218 -29.79 -21.77 -27.73
CA ASP A 218 -28.88 -21.79 -28.88
C ASP A 218 -28.14 -20.45 -29.05
N LYS A 219 -28.82 -19.33 -28.77
CA LYS A 219 -28.21 -18.00 -28.82
C LYS A 219 -27.36 -17.70 -27.59
N VAL A 220 -27.71 -18.26 -26.44
CA VAL A 220 -26.91 -18.15 -25.21
C VAL A 220 -25.61 -18.93 -25.35
N LEU A 221 -25.65 -20.12 -25.93
CA LEU A 221 -24.46 -20.93 -26.21
C LEU A 221 -23.55 -20.24 -27.23
N ALA A 222 -24.10 -19.75 -28.35
CA ALA A 222 -23.31 -18.99 -29.33
C ALA A 222 -22.67 -17.72 -28.75
N TYR A 223 -23.34 -17.07 -27.79
CA TYR A 223 -22.77 -15.92 -27.08
C TYR A 223 -21.64 -16.32 -26.12
N ALA A 224 -21.78 -17.45 -25.42
CA ALA A 224 -20.73 -17.99 -24.55
C ALA A 224 -19.49 -18.40 -25.37
N ASP A 225 -19.68 -19.08 -26.50
CA ASP A 225 -18.59 -19.50 -27.39
C ASP A 225 -17.82 -18.29 -27.95
N ALA A 226 -18.54 -17.22 -28.35
CA ALA A 226 -17.91 -15.97 -28.81
C ALA A 226 -17.10 -15.25 -27.72
N LEU A 227 -17.50 -15.37 -26.45
CA LEU A 227 -16.75 -14.81 -25.33
C LEU A 227 -15.49 -15.62 -25.01
N ILE A 228 -15.58 -16.95 -25.08
CA ILE A 228 -14.42 -17.85 -24.90
C ILE A 228 -13.38 -17.58 -26.00
N GLU A 229 -13.80 -17.55 -27.27
CA GLU A 229 -12.91 -17.30 -28.40
C GLU A 229 -12.21 -15.94 -28.29
N ARG A 230 -12.93 -14.91 -27.83
CA ARG A 230 -12.35 -13.58 -27.63
C ARG A 230 -11.37 -13.54 -26.46
N GLY A 231 -11.65 -14.27 -25.38
CA GLY A 231 -10.74 -14.43 -24.25
C GLY A 231 -9.45 -15.15 -24.62
N GLU A 232 -9.54 -16.20 -25.44
CA GLU A 232 -8.38 -16.95 -25.95
C GLU A 232 -7.51 -16.09 -26.87
N ARG A 233 -8.12 -15.29 -27.76
CA ARG A 233 -7.37 -14.34 -28.60
C ARG A 233 -6.66 -13.28 -27.77
N LEU A 234 -7.28 -12.79 -26.70
CA LEU A 234 -6.67 -11.81 -25.81
C LEU A 234 -5.47 -12.40 -25.06
N ARG A 235 -5.61 -13.65 -24.58
CA ARG A 235 -4.54 -14.38 -23.90
C ARG A 235 -3.34 -14.60 -24.82
N ALA A 236 -3.59 -15.01 -26.07
CA ALA A 236 -2.55 -15.17 -27.08
C ALA A 236 -1.85 -13.85 -27.45
N ALA A 237 -2.56 -12.72 -27.43
CA ALA A 237 -1.97 -11.40 -27.67
C ALA A 237 -1.06 -10.96 -26.51
N VAL A 238 -1.42 -11.29 -25.26
CA VAL A 238 -0.61 -11.01 -24.08
C VAL A 238 0.64 -11.88 -24.02
N GLU A 239 0.52 -13.17 -24.37
CA GLU A 239 1.67 -14.09 -24.42
C GLU A 239 2.67 -13.69 -25.52
N LYS A 240 2.21 -13.14 -26.65
CA LYS A 240 3.10 -12.58 -27.68
C LYS A 240 3.76 -11.26 -27.29
N ALA A 241 3.09 -10.42 -26.50
CA ALA A 241 3.66 -9.14 -26.03
C ALA A 241 4.76 -9.32 -24.96
N SER A 242 4.93 -10.53 -24.41
CA SER A 242 5.99 -10.87 -23.46
C SER A 242 7.28 -11.43 -24.10
N GLU A 243 7.33 -11.56 -25.43
CA GLU A 243 8.50 -12.07 -26.18
C GLU A 243 9.24 -10.99 -27.00
N GLU A 244 8.85 -9.71 -26.91
CA GLU A 244 9.61 -8.54 -27.41
C GLU A 244 10.28 -7.76 -26.27
#